data_AF-A0A3E0PP83-F1
#
_entry.id   AF-A0A3E0PP83-F1
#
_cell.length_a   1.000
_cell.length_b   1.000
_cell.length_c   1.000
_cell.angle_alpha   90.00
_cell.angle_beta   90.00
_cell.angle_gamma   90.00
#
_symmetry.space_group_name_H-M   'P 1'
#
loop_
_entity.id
_entity.type
_entity.pdbx_description
1 polymer ?
#
loop_
_entity_poly.entity_id
_entity_poly.type
_entity_poly.pdbx_seq_one_letter_code
_entity_poly.pdbx_strand_id
1 'polypeptide(L)'
;MKIIYEDQVDWEPLEMRFLVKGTPTTKRSQAVADFVVEWMRTRERADPQKWHFCEYQAAVLSSGTIEAFCELMPADEIESLAGAVADAFPFVSELRLGRALTSSGSMARIDWFDVPAGTVVVDGESFHVAAFSISLTAVTAGQFCQFLDATGYTPVPDTIEYLGYTIGHFKLNFGQSPKIPLFGVTYDDAVAFCEWAGFRLPADAELRAFFETVMRRRRELNWGGENWTSTPAGEDSFYVRNGPFHEMPSDEYDPYRKPLHRHHYQFLEAPSFRIVKT
;
A
#
# COMPACT_ATOMS: atom_id res chain seq x y z
N MET A 1 -16.33 18.00 15.32
CA MET A 1 -15.12 17.14 15.32
C MET A 1 -14.33 17.39 14.04
N LYS A 2 -12.99 17.37 14.05
CA LYS A 2 -12.17 17.51 12.84
C LYS A 2 -12.01 16.14 12.17
N ILE A 3 -12.25 16.05 10.86
CA ILE A 3 -11.98 14.83 10.08
C ILE A 3 -10.59 14.97 9.45
N ILE A 4 -9.77 13.92 9.56
CA ILE A 4 -8.43 13.84 8.99
C ILE A 4 -8.34 12.54 8.19
N TYR A 5 -8.08 12.65 6.89
CA TYR A 5 -7.74 11.50 6.06
C TYR A 5 -6.23 11.29 6.17
N GLU A 6 -5.82 10.16 6.74
CA GLU A 6 -4.42 9.73 6.78
C GLU A 6 -4.15 8.77 5.61
N ASP A 7 -2.91 8.73 5.09
CA ASP A 7 -2.51 7.95 3.89
C ASP A 7 -3.10 6.52 3.94
N GLN A 8 -4.23 6.29 3.25
CA GLN A 8 -5.07 5.12 3.52
C GLN A 8 -4.44 3.87 2.92
N VAL A 9 -4.03 2.93 3.77
CA VAL A 9 -3.48 1.64 3.29
C VAL A 9 -4.59 0.72 2.82
N ASP A 10 -5.82 0.87 3.31
CA ASP A 10 -6.98 0.07 2.90
C ASP A 10 -8.26 0.89 3.04
N TRP A 11 -9.04 1.02 1.96
CA TRP A 11 -10.44 1.48 2.02
C TRP A 11 -11.36 0.37 2.57
N GLU A 12 -10.89 -0.88 2.60
CA GLU A 12 -11.68 -2.05 2.98
C GLU A 12 -10.87 -3.00 3.88
N PRO A 13 -11.17 -3.08 5.19
CA PRO A 13 -12.12 -2.23 5.91
C PRO A 13 -11.60 -0.80 6.11
N LEU A 14 -12.47 0.21 5.97
CA LEU A 14 -12.15 1.58 6.32
C LEU A 14 -11.84 1.65 7.82
N GLU A 15 -10.59 1.87 8.17
CA GLU A 15 -10.16 2.08 9.55
C GLU A 15 -10.50 3.50 10.02
N MET A 16 -11.10 3.62 11.20
CA MET A 16 -11.52 4.87 11.83
C MET A 16 -10.97 4.95 13.25
N ARG A 17 -10.26 6.03 13.57
CA ARG A 17 -9.73 6.29 14.91
C ARG A 17 -10.34 7.56 15.50
N PHE A 18 -11.02 7.42 16.63
CA PHE A 18 -11.62 8.55 17.35
C PHE A 18 -10.70 8.99 18.49
N LEU A 19 -10.21 10.22 18.40
CA LEU A 19 -9.27 10.79 19.37
C LEU A 19 -10.01 11.74 20.32
N VAL A 20 -9.71 11.61 21.61
CA VAL A 20 -10.34 12.39 22.68
C VAL A 20 -9.43 13.52 23.17
N LYS A 21 -10.05 14.59 23.70
CA LYS A 21 -9.34 15.64 24.43
C LYS A 21 -9.03 15.17 25.85
N GLY A 22 -7.75 15.17 26.21
CA GLY A 22 -7.27 14.74 27.54
C GLY A 22 -7.10 13.22 27.64
N THR A 23 -7.04 12.69 28.86
CA THR A 23 -6.79 11.26 29.09
C THR A 23 -8.09 10.45 28.95
N PRO A 24 -8.19 9.54 27.96
CA PRO A 24 -9.35 8.64 27.83
C PRO A 24 -9.47 7.73 29.06
N THR A 25 -10.70 7.46 29.49
CA THR A 25 -10.98 6.33 30.38
C THR A 25 -11.59 5.22 29.55
N THR A 26 -11.23 3.96 29.83
CA THR A 26 -11.78 2.80 29.10
C THR A 26 -13.30 2.82 29.04
N LYS A 27 -13.97 3.22 30.13
CA LYS A 27 -15.44 3.35 30.17
C LYS A 27 -15.99 4.39 29.20
N ARG A 28 -15.35 5.57 29.08
CA ARG A 28 -15.79 6.61 28.14
C ARG A 28 -15.53 6.18 26.71
N SER A 29 -14.35 5.61 26.44
CA SER A 29 -14.00 5.10 25.12
C SER A 29 -14.93 4.00 24.67
N GLN A 30 -15.33 3.09 25.58
CA GLN A 30 -16.26 2.01 25.26
C GLN A 30 -17.64 2.56 24.87
N ALA A 31 -18.13 3.58 25.58
CA ALA A 31 -19.40 4.21 25.22
C ALA A 31 -19.39 4.83 23.81
N VAL A 32 -18.24 5.35 23.36
CA VAL A 32 -18.08 5.84 21.97
C VAL A 32 -18.07 4.67 20.99
N ALA A 33 -17.31 3.61 21.26
CA ALA A 33 -17.25 2.42 20.41
C ALA A 33 -18.65 1.78 20.21
N ASP A 34 -19.39 1.59 21.31
CA ASP A 34 -20.74 1.03 21.28
C ASP A 34 -21.71 1.91 20.48
N PHE A 35 -21.59 3.24 20.63
CA PHE A 35 -22.39 4.19 19.88
C PHE A 35 -22.10 4.15 18.38
N VAL A 36 -20.83 4.07 17.97
CA VAL A 36 -20.46 4.01 16.54
C VAL A 36 -21.09 2.78 15.87
N VAL A 37 -21.02 1.62 16.53
CA VAL A 37 -21.61 0.38 16.01
C VAL A 37 -23.14 0.47 15.96
N GLU A 38 -23.79 1.00 17.00
CA GLU A 38 -25.26 1.15 16.99
C GLU A 38 -25.73 2.20 15.96
N TRP A 39 -24.93 3.24 15.73
CA TRP A 39 -25.19 4.22 14.69
C TRP A 39 -25.15 3.58 13.31
N MET A 40 -24.11 2.79 12.99
CA MET A 40 -24.01 2.06 11.71
C MET A 40 -25.18 1.09 11.53
N ARG A 41 -25.52 0.34 12.58
CA ARG A 41 -26.68 -0.56 12.61
C ARG A 41 -28.00 0.17 12.36
N THR A 42 -28.15 1.38 12.89
CA THR A 42 -29.33 2.21 12.66
C THR A 42 -29.41 2.67 11.20
N ARG A 43 -28.27 3.03 10.61
CA ARG A 43 -28.19 3.41 9.18
C ARG A 43 -28.49 2.25 8.26
N GLU A 44 -27.92 1.08 8.52
CA GLU A 44 -28.19 -0.16 7.79
C GLU A 44 -29.68 -0.52 7.83
N ARG A 45 -30.33 -0.43 9.00
CA ARG A 45 -31.78 -0.68 9.11
C ARG A 45 -32.63 0.34 8.34
N ALA A 46 -32.17 1.58 8.25
CA ALA A 46 -32.88 2.65 7.55
C ALA A 46 -32.75 2.51 6.02
N ASP A 47 -31.60 2.07 5.52
CA ASP A 47 -31.34 1.82 4.10
C ASP A 47 -30.47 0.56 3.89
N PRO A 48 -31.08 -0.64 3.92
CA PRO A 48 -30.35 -1.91 3.80
C PRO A 48 -29.66 -2.09 2.44
N GLN A 49 -30.14 -1.42 1.40
CA GLN A 49 -29.57 -1.53 0.06
C GLN A 49 -28.27 -0.72 -0.04
N LYS A 50 -28.24 0.49 0.55
CA LYS A 50 -27.04 1.32 0.62
C LYS A 50 -25.94 0.69 1.46
N TRP A 51 -26.31 -0.01 2.53
CA TRP A 51 -25.39 -0.68 3.47
C TRP A 51 -25.20 -2.17 3.19
N HIS A 52 -25.51 -2.61 1.97
CA HIS A 52 -25.38 -4.01 1.57
C HIS A 52 -23.91 -4.45 1.63
N PHE A 53 -23.64 -5.61 2.23
CA PHE A 53 -22.30 -6.16 2.49
C PHE A 53 -21.40 -5.35 3.43
N CYS A 54 -21.90 -4.29 4.09
CA CYS A 54 -21.11 -3.59 5.09
C CYS A 54 -20.93 -4.45 6.34
N GLU A 55 -19.71 -4.86 6.64
CA GLU A 55 -19.33 -5.43 7.94
C GLU A 55 -18.65 -4.36 8.79
N TYR A 56 -19.05 -4.23 10.06
CA TYR A 56 -18.52 -3.19 10.93
C TYR A 56 -18.36 -3.63 12.38
N GLN A 57 -17.32 -3.11 13.02
CA GLN A 57 -17.00 -3.36 14.42
C GLN A 57 -16.26 -2.18 15.04
N ALA A 58 -16.25 -2.09 16.37
CA ALA A 58 -15.44 -1.12 17.10
C ALA A 58 -14.85 -1.73 18.36
N ALA A 59 -13.65 -1.29 18.72
CA ALA A 59 -12.90 -1.74 19.88
C ALA A 59 -12.20 -0.57 20.59
N VAL A 60 -11.86 -0.80 21.85
CA VAL A 60 -11.05 0.13 22.65
C VAL A 60 -9.71 -0.52 22.93
N LEU A 61 -8.63 0.11 22.48
CA LEU A 61 -7.27 -0.33 22.77
C LEU A 61 -6.92 -0.09 24.25
N SER A 62 -5.88 -0.78 24.74
CA SER A 62 -5.36 -0.58 26.10
C SER A 62 -4.92 0.86 26.38
N SER A 63 -4.58 1.62 25.34
CA SER A 63 -4.28 3.05 25.41
C SER A 63 -5.50 3.96 25.63
N GLY A 64 -6.72 3.40 25.55
CA GLY A 64 -7.97 4.14 25.56
C GLY A 64 -8.35 4.74 24.19
N THR A 65 -7.56 4.47 23.15
CA THR A 65 -7.89 4.83 21.76
C THR A 65 -9.09 4.01 21.27
N ILE A 66 -9.99 4.66 20.55
CA ILE A 66 -11.19 4.03 19.99
C ILE A 66 -10.91 3.77 18.51
N GLU A 67 -10.98 2.50 18.12
CA GLU A 67 -10.84 2.04 16.73
C GLU A 67 -12.18 1.47 16.26
N ALA A 68 -12.59 1.84 15.05
CA ALA A 68 -13.73 1.26 14.37
C ALA A 68 -13.33 0.88 12.93
N PHE A 69 -14.00 -0.12 12.40
CA PHE A 69 -13.77 -0.67 11.08
C PHE A 69 -15.12 -0.78 10.38
N CYS A 70 -15.16 -0.44 9.09
CA CYS A 70 -16.36 -0.64 8.27
C CYS A 70 -15.95 -1.02 6.85
N GLU A 71 -16.28 -2.23 6.42
CA GLU A 71 -16.16 -2.66 5.03
C GLU A 71 -17.20 -1.94 4.19
N LEU A 72 -16.81 -1.51 2.99
CA LEU A 72 -17.69 -0.88 2.01
C LEU A 72 -18.47 0.34 2.56
N MET A 73 -17.88 1.11 3.47
CA MET A 73 -18.56 2.26 4.08
C MET A 73 -19.00 3.26 2.99
N PRO A 74 -20.30 3.63 2.94
CA PRO A 74 -20.76 4.65 2.00
C PRO A 74 -20.06 5.99 2.26
N ALA A 75 -19.38 6.53 1.25
CA ALA A 75 -18.52 7.71 1.41
C ALA A 75 -19.26 8.94 1.97
N ASP A 76 -20.56 9.09 1.68
CA ASP A 76 -21.40 10.19 2.14
C ASP A 76 -21.84 10.05 3.61
N GLU A 77 -21.62 8.89 4.26
CA GLU A 77 -21.96 8.65 5.66
C GLU A 77 -20.84 9.04 6.63
N ILE A 78 -19.62 9.31 6.15
CA ILE A 78 -18.47 9.65 7.01
C ILE A 78 -18.72 10.96 7.76
N GLU A 79 -19.19 12.00 7.08
CA GLU A 79 -19.50 13.29 7.70
C GLU A 79 -20.69 13.18 8.66
N SER A 80 -21.67 12.34 8.30
CA SER A 80 -22.87 12.04 9.07
C SER A 80 -22.52 11.35 10.40
N LEU A 81 -21.64 10.35 10.36
CA LEU A 81 -21.08 9.68 11.54
C LEU A 81 -20.30 10.67 12.40
N ALA A 82 -19.45 11.48 11.77
CA ALA A 82 -18.64 12.46 12.48
C ALA A 82 -19.48 13.51 13.22
N GLY A 83 -20.58 13.97 12.60
CA GLY A 83 -21.56 14.86 13.24
C GLY A 83 -22.20 14.20 14.46
N ALA A 84 -22.73 12.98 14.28
CA ALA A 84 -23.42 12.25 15.34
C ALA A 84 -22.51 11.98 16.57
N VAL A 85 -21.25 11.60 16.33
CA VAL A 85 -20.28 11.40 17.41
C VAL A 85 -19.93 12.72 18.10
N ALA A 86 -19.77 13.82 17.35
CA ALA A 86 -19.47 15.12 17.94
C ALA A 86 -20.59 15.64 18.84
N ASP A 87 -21.85 15.39 18.46
CA ASP A 87 -23.02 15.79 19.23
C ASP A 87 -23.19 14.94 20.51
N ALA A 88 -23.04 13.62 20.39
CA ALA A 88 -23.16 12.70 21.53
C ALA A 88 -21.97 12.76 22.49
N PHE A 89 -20.76 13.01 21.97
CA PHE A 89 -19.51 12.99 22.72
C PHE A 89 -18.61 14.20 22.41
N PRO A 90 -18.91 15.39 22.98
CA PRO A 90 -18.15 16.62 22.71
C PRO A 90 -16.66 16.58 23.10
N PHE A 91 -16.25 15.55 23.86
CA PHE A 91 -14.85 15.32 24.22
C PHE A 91 -14.05 14.60 23.12
N VAL A 92 -14.69 14.06 22.09
CA VAL A 92 -14.03 13.50 20.91
C VAL A 92 -13.69 14.66 19.96
N SER A 93 -12.40 14.91 19.75
CA SER A 93 -11.91 16.06 18.97
C SER A 93 -11.66 15.75 17.51
N GLU A 94 -11.20 14.54 17.20
CA GLU A 94 -10.77 14.17 15.85
C GLU A 94 -11.28 12.78 15.47
N LEU A 95 -11.68 12.64 14.20
CA LEU A 95 -11.87 11.37 13.52
C LEU A 95 -10.74 11.26 12.49
N ARG A 96 -9.91 10.23 12.62
CA ARG A 96 -8.87 9.91 11.64
C ARG A 96 -9.28 8.69 10.83
N LEU A 97 -9.19 8.81 9.52
CA LEU A 97 -9.58 7.79 8.56
C LEU A 97 -8.32 7.18 7.96
N GLY A 98 -8.30 5.86 7.85
CA GLY A 98 -7.11 5.08 7.52
C GLY A 98 -6.12 5.00 8.67
N ARG A 99 -4.97 4.38 8.40
CA ARG A 99 -3.84 4.31 9.32
C ARG A 99 -2.76 5.29 8.89
N ALA A 100 -2.26 6.11 9.81
CA ALA A 100 -1.00 6.79 9.57
C ALA A 100 0.05 5.71 9.36
N LEU A 101 0.50 5.54 8.11
CA LEU A 101 1.79 4.93 7.88
C LEU A 101 2.75 5.68 8.77
N THR A 102 3.48 4.96 9.63
CA THR A 102 4.50 5.49 10.55
C THR A 102 5.69 6.00 9.75
N SER A 103 5.44 6.93 8.84
CA SER A 103 6.32 7.23 7.73
C SER A 103 5.73 8.35 6.85
N SER A 104 5.65 9.59 7.36
CA SER A 104 5.52 10.77 6.49
C SER A 104 6.58 10.68 5.38
N GLY A 105 6.15 10.63 4.13
CA GLY A 105 7.06 10.46 3.01
C GLY A 105 6.59 11.22 1.78
N SER A 106 7.11 12.44 1.63
CA SER A 106 7.54 12.91 0.30
C SER A 106 8.59 11.94 -0.26
N MET A 107 9.11 12.18 -1.46
CA MET A 107 10.33 11.51 -1.96
C MET A 107 11.48 11.36 -0.93
N ALA A 108 11.48 12.10 0.18
CA ALA A 108 12.45 12.03 1.28
C ALA A 108 12.52 10.69 2.05
N ARG A 109 11.67 9.69 1.77
CA ARG A 109 11.67 8.39 2.48
C ARG A 109 11.78 7.17 1.55
N ILE A 110 12.69 7.23 0.58
CA ILE A 110 13.18 6.01 -0.07
C ILE A 110 14.17 5.36 0.89
N ASP A 111 13.82 4.18 1.42
CA ASP A 111 14.77 3.37 2.18
C ASP A 111 15.81 2.79 1.22
N TRP A 112 17.07 3.22 1.39
CA TRP A 112 18.16 2.76 0.55
C TRP A 112 18.82 1.52 1.12
N PHE A 113 19.16 0.58 0.23
CA PHE A 113 19.88 -0.63 0.55
C PHE A 113 21.20 -0.67 -0.22
N ASP A 114 22.31 -0.70 0.52
CA ASP A 114 23.65 -0.75 -0.07
C ASP A 114 24.05 -2.17 -0.42
N VAL A 115 24.29 -2.38 -1.71
CA VAL A 115 24.77 -3.63 -2.30
C VAL A 115 26.28 -3.49 -2.54
N PRO A 116 27.12 -4.35 -1.94
CA PRO A 116 28.56 -4.30 -2.17
C PRO A 116 28.89 -4.75 -3.60
N ALA A 117 30.04 -4.28 -4.10
CA ALA A 117 30.56 -4.78 -5.37
C ALA A 117 30.80 -6.29 -5.31
N GLY A 118 30.59 -6.97 -6.44
CA GLY A 118 30.77 -8.41 -6.52
C GLY A 118 30.46 -8.97 -7.89
N THR A 119 30.60 -10.28 -8.04
CA THR A 119 30.25 -11.00 -9.25
C THR A 119 28.93 -11.72 -9.04
N VAL A 120 28.03 -11.59 -10.02
CA VAL A 120 26.77 -12.34 -10.08
C VAL A 120 26.65 -13.10 -11.39
N VAL A 121 25.83 -14.15 -11.39
CA VAL A 121 25.52 -14.93 -12.60
C VAL A 121 24.06 -14.69 -12.97
N VAL A 122 23.82 -14.24 -14.19
CA VAL A 122 22.48 -14.07 -14.79
C VAL A 122 22.46 -14.89 -16.08
N ASP A 123 21.51 -15.82 -16.19
CA ASP A 123 21.34 -16.71 -17.35
C ASP A 123 22.62 -17.45 -17.79
N GLY A 124 23.46 -17.83 -16.82
CA GLY A 124 24.72 -18.54 -17.05
C GLY A 124 25.90 -17.64 -17.45
N GLU A 125 25.69 -16.35 -17.64
CA GLU A 125 26.73 -15.36 -17.89
C GLU A 125 27.15 -14.67 -16.58
N SER A 126 28.45 -14.40 -16.43
CA SER A 126 29.01 -13.77 -15.23
C SER A 126 29.20 -12.26 -15.44
N PHE A 127 28.65 -11.47 -14.54
CA PHE A 127 28.72 -10.01 -14.56
C PHE A 127 29.43 -9.49 -13.31
N HIS A 128 30.36 -8.56 -13.48
CA HIS A 128 30.92 -7.79 -12.37
C HIS A 128 30.07 -6.56 -12.12
N VAL A 129 29.52 -6.44 -10.91
CA VAL A 129 28.66 -5.35 -10.48
C VAL A 129 29.42 -4.48 -9.49
N ALA A 130 29.47 -3.17 -9.73
CA ALA A 130 30.05 -2.21 -8.80
C ALA A 130 29.19 -2.10 -7.52
N ALA A 131 29.68 -1.43 -6.48
CA ALA A 131 28.83 -1.14 -5.32
C ALA A 131 27.80 -0.07 -5.70
N PHE A 132 26.54 -0.24 -5.26
CA PHE A 132 25.45 0.69 -5.56
C PHE A 132 24.42 0.72 -4.42
N SER A 133 23.57 1.75 -4.41
CA SER A 133 22.43 1.87 -3.50
C SER A 133 21.13 1.78 -4.30
N ILE A 134 20.25 0.87 -3.92
CA ILE A 134 18.95 0.62 -4.55
C ILE A 134 17.82 0.78 -3.52
N SER A 135 16.62 1.14 -3.95
CA SER A 135 15.45 1.21 -3.08
C SER A 135 15.11 -0.18 -2.51
N LEU A 136 15.00 -0.25 -1.18
CA LEU A 136 14.68 -1.47 -0.44
C LEU A 136 13.25 -1.96 -0.75
N THR A 137 12.33 -1.04 -1.03
CA THR A 137 10.97 -1.31 -1.54
C THR A 137 10.83 -0.82 -2.98
N ALA A 138 9.85 -1.38 -3.70
CA ALA A 138 9.48 -0.84 -5.00
C ALA A 138 8.94 0.59 -4.86
N VAL A 139 8.93 1.35 -5.95
CA VAL A 139 8.29 2.66 -6.01
C VAL A 139 6.81 2.49 -5.68
N THR A 140 6.29 3.33 -4.78
CA THR A 140 4.89 3.27 -4.37
C THR A 140 3.99 4.06 -5.32
N ALA A 141 2.71 3.69 -5.40
CA ALA A 141 1.76 4.44 -6.22
C ALA A 141 1.67 5.92 -5.81
N GLY A 142 1.80 6.24 -4.52
CA GLY A 142 1.84 7.62 -4.01
C GLY A 142 3.13 8.38 -4.35
N GLN A 143 4.29 7.72 -4.44
CA GLN A 143 5.51 8.36 -4.96
C GLN A 143 5.32 8.72 -6.43
N PHE A 144 4.73 7.81 -7.20
CA PHE A 144 4.41 8.05 -8.60
C PHE A 144 3.34 9.14 -8.77
N CYS A 145 2.34 9.22 -7.89
CA CYS A 145 1.38 10.32 -7.86
C CYS A 145 2.06 11.69 -7.69
N GLN A 146 3.10 11.79 -6.85
CA GLN A 146 3.87 13.03 -6.70
C GLN A 146 4.54 13.44 -8.01
N PHE A 147 5.07 12.47 -8.77
CA PHE A 147 5.60 12.70 -10.11
C PHE A 147 4.53 13.25 -11.05
N LEU A 148 3.34 12.62 -11.11
CA LEU A 148 2.25 13.09 -11.95
C LEU A 148 1.79 14.50 -11.58
N ASP A 149 1.58 14.75 -10.29
CA ASP A 149 1.11 16.03 -9.78
C ASP A 149 2.14 17.16 -10.04
N ALA A 150 3.44 16.84 -10.01
CA ALA A 150 4.52 17.80 -10.25
C ALA A 150 4.79 18.10 -11.73
N THR A 151 4.52 17.14 -12.62
CA THR A 151 4.91 17.21 -14.04
C THR A 151 3.74 17.34 -15.01
N GLY A 152 2.53 16.98 -14.58
CA GLY A 152 1.38 16.81 -15.47
C GLY A 152 1.51 15.61 -16.41
N TYR A 153 2.45 14.69 -16.15
CA TYR A 153 2.63 13.49 -16.95
C TYR A 153 1.37 12.62 -16.92
N THR A 154 1.05 11.97 -18.05
CA THR A 154 -0.07 11.02 -18.16
C THR A 154 0.49 9.65 -18.51
N PRO A 155 0.39 8.65 -17.62
CA PRO A 155 0.90 7.31 -17.89
C PRO A 155 0.17 6.64 -19.04
N VAL A 156 0.88 5.80 -19.80
CA VAL A 156 0.27 5.10 -20.93
C VAL A 156 -0.98 4.29 -20.54
N PRO A 157 -1.02 3.56 -19.41
CA PRO A 157 -2.22 2.80 -19.02
C PRO A 157 -3.45 3.68 -18.75
N ASP A 158 -3.24 4.90 -18.25
CA ASP A 158 -4.32 5.88 -18.04
C ASP A 158 -4.86 6.42 -19.39
N THR A 159 -4.15 6.21 -20.50
CA THR A 159 -4.61 6.58 -21.85
C THR A 159 -5.40 5.49 -22.57
N ILE A 160 -5.41 4.25 -22.07
CA ILE A 160 -5.94 3.06 -22.76
C ILE A 160 -7.25 2.53 -22.13
N GLU A 161 -7.83 3.21 -21.12
CA GLU A 161 -9.10 2.83 -20.45
C GLU A 161 -9.24 1.33 -20.13
N TYR A 162 -8.19 0.70 -19.60
CA TYR A 162 -8.31 -0.65 -19.06
C TYR A 162 -8.71 -0.59 -17.58
N LEU A 163 -9.83 -1.23 -17.24
CA LEU A 163 -10.40 -1.25 -15.89
C LEU A 163 -9.45 -1.92 -14.89
N GLY A 164 -9.11 -1.21 -13.80
CA GLY A 164 -8.52 -1.77 -12.58
C GLY A 164 -7.12 -1.26 -12.20
N TYR A 165 -6.27 -0.85 -13.16
CA TYR A 165 -4.85 -0.57 -12.89
C TYR A 165 -4.41 0.86 -13.18
N THR A 166 -5.36 1.78 -13.32
CA THR A 166 -5.07 3.20 -13.53
C THR A 166 -4.63 3.86 -12.22
N ILE A 167 -3.85 4.95 -12.32
CA ILE A 167 -3.47 5.72 -11.12
C ILE A 167 -4.70 6.32 -10.42
N GLY A 168 -5.74 6.63 -11.20
CA GLY A 168 -7.05 7.01 -10.67
C GLY A 168 -7.65 5.94 -9.75
N HIS A 169 -7.60 4.65 -10.14
CA HIS A 169 -8.05 3.55 -9.28
C HIS A 169 -7.21 3.41 -8.01
N PHE A 170 -5.88 3.56 -8.12
CA PHE A 170 -5.01 3.58 -6.93
C PHE A 170 -5.38 4.68 -5.96
N LYS A 171 -5.64 5.91 -6.46
CA LYS A 171 -6.06 7.04 -5.62
C LYS A 171 -7.45 6.83 -5.00
N LEU A 172 -8.36 6.18 -5.73
CA LEU A 172 -9.71 5.88 -5.26
C LEU A 172 -9.70 4.85 -4.12
N ASN A 173 -8.93 3.78 -4.26
CA ASN A 173 -8.94 2.64 -3.33
C ASN A 173 -7.96 2.79 -2.16
N PHE A 174 -6.88 3.57 -2.32
CA PHE A 174 -5.78 3.67 -1.33
C PHE A 174 -5.45 5.13 -0.97
N GLY A 175 -6.39 6.05 -1.22
CA GLY A 175 -6.26 7.47 -0.88
C GLY A 175 -5.25 8.25 -1.73
N GLN A 176 -5.01 9.51 -1.37
CA GLN A 176 -4.28 10.47 -2.22
C GLN A 176 -2.78 10.21 -2.37
N SER A 177 -2.16 9.49 -1.43
CA SER A 177 -0.75 9.13 -1.48
C SER A 177 -0.54 7.66 -1.06
N PRO A 178 -0.95 6.68 -1.89
CA PRO A 178 -0.84 5.28 -1.56
C PRO A 178 0.61 4.86 -1.28
N LYS A 179 0.86 4.09 -0.21
CA LYS A 179 2.21 3.55 0.06
C LYS A 179 2.38 2.09 -0.35
N ILE A 180 1.39 1.56 -1.08
CA ILE A 180 1.48 0.25 -1.69
C ILE A 180 2.37 0.29 -2.94
N PRO A 181 2.95 -0.84 -3.36
CA PRO A 181 3.75 -0.92 -4.57
C PRO A 181 2.95 -0.46 -5.77
N LEU A 182 3.60 0.31 -6.64
CA LEU A 182 3.00 0.71 -7.91
C LEU A 182 3.00 -0.49 -8.86
N PHE A 183 1.86 -0.75 -9.49
CA PHE A 183 1.73 -1.68 -10.60
C PHE A 183 1.04 -0.98 -11.76
N GLY A 184 1.08 -1.59 -12.95
CA GLY A 184 0.34 -1.07 -14.10
C GLY A 184 0.93 0.22 -14.66
N VAL A 185 2.25 0.27 -14.83
CA VAL A 185 2.95 1.33 -15.57
C VAL A 185 3.90 0.72 -16.59
N THR A 186 4.20 1.42 -17.68
CA THR A 186 5.14 0.94 -18.70
C THR A 186 6.59 1.18 -18.30
N TYR A 187 7.52 0.58 -19.05
CA TYR A 187 8.95 0.90 -18.92
C TYR A 187 9.22 2.40 -19.12
N ASP A 188 8.58 3.02 -20.11
CA ASP A 188 8.76 4.45 -20.41
C ASP A 188 8.23 5.33 -19.28
N ASP A 189 7.10 4.96 -18.68
CA ASP A 189 6.56 5.63 -17.49
C ASP A 189 7.56 5.56 -16.31
N ALA A 190 8.19 4.40 -16.11
CA ALA A 190 9.18 4.19 -15.05
C ALA A 190 10.48 4.97 -15.30
N VAL A 191 10.93 5.06 -16.55
CA VAL A 191 12.08 5.89 -16.96
C VAL A 191 11.78 7.36 -16.74
N ALA A 192 10.62 7.85 -17.19
CA ALA A 192 10.21 9.25 -16.98
C ALA A 192 10.16 9.62 -15.49
N PHE A 193 9.64 8.73 -14.64
CA PHE A 193 9.71 8.88 -13.19
C PHE A 193 11.15 8.99 -12.69
N CYS A 194 12.05 8.09 -13.13
CA CYS A 194 13.44 8.09 -12.72
C CYS A 194 14.15 9.39 -13.11
N GLU A 195 13.94 9.86 -14.35
CA GLU A 195 14.52 11.11 -14.84
C GLU A 195 14.07 12.32 -14.01
N TRP A 196 12.77 12.42 -13.72
CA TRP A 196 12.23 13.47 -12.87
C TRP A 196 12.79 13.39 -11.43
N ALA A 197 12.89 12.18 -10.89
CA ALA A 197 13.31 11.96 -9.51
C ALA A 197 14.84 12.04 -9.30
N GLY A 198 15.63 12.11 -10.37
CA GLY A 198 17.10 12.09 -10.30
C GLY A 198 17.67 10.70 -9.96
N PHE A 199 17.03 9.64 -10.45
CA PHE A 199 17.45 8.25 -10.26
C PHE A 199 17.50 7.51 -11.60
N ARG A 200 17.76 6.21 -11.56
CA ARG A 200 17.69 5.32 -12.73
C ARG A 200 17.08 3.97 -12.36
N LEU A 201 16.70 3.21 -13.37
CA LEU A 201 16.36 1.80 -13.21
C LEU A 201 17.64 0.96 -12.94
N PRO A 202 17.55 -0.11 -12.14
CA PRO A 202 18.62 -1.10 -12.00
C PRO A 202 18.80 -1.89 -13.31
N ALA A 203 20.03 -2.31 -13.60
CA ALA A 203 20.27 -3.37 -14.57
C ALA A 203 19.93 -4.75 -13.99
N ASP A 204 19.72 -5.77 -14.84
CA ASP A 204 19.37 -7.13 -14.40
C ASP A 204 20.40 -7.73 -13.42
N ALA A 205 21.70 -7.51 -13.70
CA ALA A 205 22.79 -7.95 -12.82
C ALA A 205 22.77 -7.23 -11.46
N GLU A 206 22.42 -5.94 -11.43
CA GLU A 206 22.26 -5.19 -10.17
C GLU A 206 21.07 -5.72 -9.39
N LEU A 207 19.94 -5.97 -10.05
CA LEU A 207 18.76 -6.53 -9.42
C LEU A 207 19.06 -7.93 -8.83
N ARG A 208 19.79 -8.78 -9.56
CA ARG A 208 20.28 -10.08 -9.04
C ARG A 208 21.16 -9.89 -7.80
N ALA A 209 22.13 -8.99 -7.85
CA ALA A 209 23.04 -8.72 -6.74
C ALA A 209 22.31 -8.21 -5.48
N PHE A 210 21.29 -7.37 -5.67
CA PHE A 210 20.41 -6.90 -4.61
C PHE A 210 19.73 -8.08 -3.90
N PHE A 211 19.04 -8.94 -4.66
CA PHE A 211 18.29 -10.05 -4.08
C PHE A 211 19.18 -11.09 -3.40
N GLU A 212 20.32 -11.44 -3.99
CA GLU A 212 21.30 -12.32 -3.33
C GLU A 212 21.83 -11.71 -2.02
N THR A 213 22.04 -10.39 -2.00
CA THR A 213 22.50 -9.68 -0.80
C THR A 213 21.42 -9.61 0.28
N VAL A 214 20.17 -9.34 -0.08
CA VAL A 214 19.01 -9.37 0.82
C VAL A 214 18.88 -10.75 1.46
N MET A 215 18.94 -11.82 0.65
CA MET A 215 18.89 -13.21 1.12
C MET A 215 20.05 -13.51 2.08
N ARG A 216 21.30 -13.20 1.70
CA ARG A 216 22.49 -13.45 2.52
C ARG A 216 22.43 -12.71 3.86
N ARG A 217 21.87 -11.50 3.88
CA ARG A 217 21.68 -10.70 5.10
C ARG A 217 20.42 -11.05 5.86
N ARG A 218 19.61 -12.01 5.36
CA ARG A 218 18.30 -12.40 5.92
C ARG A 218 17.41 -11.19 6.17
N ARG A 219 17.40 -10.25 5.23
CA ARG A 219 16.56 -9.06 5.33
C ARG A 219 15.16 -9.40 4.86
N GLU A 220 14.17 -9.11 5.70
CA GLU A 220 12.75 -9.17 5.35
C GLU A 220 12.36 -7.97 4.48
N LEU A 221 11.52 -8.25 3.48
CA LEU A 221 10.91 -7.25 2.61
C LEU A 221 9.40 -7.23 2.90
N ASN A 222 8.89 -6.08 3.33
CA ASN A 222 7.47 -5.87 3.61
C ASN A 222 6.83 -5.12 2.43
N TRP A 223 5.57 -5.44 2.09
CA TRP A 223 4.70 -4.66 1.19
C TRP A 223 5.39 -4.07 -0.07
N GLY A 224 5.78 -4.92 -1.02
CA GLY A 224 6.57 -4.52 -2.21
C GLY A 224 7.94 -5.15 -2.32
N GLY A 225 8.13 -6.27 -1.61
CA GLY A 225 9.31 -7.11 -1.64
C GLY A 225 9.38 -8.09 -2.82
N GLU A 226 8.48 -7.98 -3.78
CA GLU A 226 8.30 -9.00 -4.80
C GLU A 226 9.56 -9.18 -5.65
N ASN A 227 10.05 -10.41 -5.61
CA ASN A 227 10.83 -11.03 -6.66
C ASN A 227 9.97 -12.20 -7.19
N TRP A 228 10.04 -12.53 -8.47
CA TRP A 228 9.54 -13.79 -9.01
C TRP A 228 10.11 -15.03 -8.27
N THR A 229 11.22 -14.88 -7.54
CA THR A 229 11.79 -15.92 -6.65
C THR A 229 11.46 -15.76 -5.17
N SER A 230 10.57 -14.83 -4.79
CA SER A 230 10.11 -14.65 -3.41
C SER A 230 8.87 -15.49 -3.13
N THR A 231 8.81 -16.11 -1.96
CA THR A 231 7.63 -16.84 -1.49
C THR A 231 6.96 -16.00 -0.39
N PRO A 232 5.63 -15.83 -0.41
CA PRO A 232 4.91 -15.22 0.71
C PRO A 232 5.24 -15.92 2.03
N ALA A 233 5.35 -15.14 3.09
CA ALA A 233 5.73 -15.54 4.44
C ALA A 233 4.60 -15.29 5.46
N GLY A 234 3.40 -15.00 4.96
CA GLY A 234 2.26 -14.40 5.67
C GLY A 234 1.53 -13.47 4.70
N GLU A 235 0.49 -12.77 5.17
CA GLU A 235 -0.31 -11.84 4.36
C GLU A 235 0.55 -10.69 3.77
N ASP A 236 1.57 -10.23 4.51
CA ASP A 236 2.25 -8.95 4.22
C ASP A 236 3.77 -9.02 4.02
N SER A 237 4.35 -10.22 4.08
CA SER A 237 5.80 -10.44 4.20
C SER A 237 6.33 -11.38 3.13
N PHE A 238 7.53 -11.10 2.60
CA PHE A 238 8.18 -11.93 1.56
C PHE A 238 9.61 -12.33 1.94
N TYR A 239 9.96 -13.59 1.66
CA TYR A 239 11.34 -14.08 1.76
C TYR A 239 11.94 -14.36 0.39
N VAL A 240 13.14 -13.82 0.15
CA VAL A 240 13.95 -14.12 -1.04
C VAL A 240 14.63 -15.49 -0.88
N ARG A 241 14.45 -16.39 -1.86
CA ARG A 241 15.07 -17.72 -1.87
C ARG A 241 15.96 -17.92 -3.10
N ASN A 242 16.96 -18.79 -2.97
CA ASN A 242 17.78 -19.29 -4.07
C ASN A 242 17.35 -20.73 -4.39
N GLY A 243 16.76 -20.97 -5.56
CA GLY A 243 16.24 -22.28 -5.98
C GLY A 243 15.06 -22.15 -6.94
N PRO A 244 14.61 -23.27 -7.54
CA PRO A 244 13.40 -23.26 -8.37
C PRO A 244 12.21 -22.80 -7.52
N PHE A 245 11.32 -21.99 -8.13
CA PHE A 245 10.02 -21.69 -7.53
C PHE A 245 9.29 -23.01 -7.29
N HIS A 246 8.98 -23.32 -6.03
CA HIS A 246 8.06 -24.37 -5.69
C HIS A 246 6.69 -23.72 -5.57
N GLU A 247 5.76 -24.16 -6.41
CA GLU A 247 4.37 -23.73 -6.37
C GLU A 247 3.86 -23.84 -4.93
N MET A 248 3.42 -22.72 -4.37
CA MET A 248 2.71 -22.79 -3.10
C MET A 248 1.43 -23.59 -3.33
N PRO A 249 0.98 -24.41 -2.36
CA PRO A 249 -0.35 -25.01 -2.46
C PRO A 249 -1.34 -23.89 -2.76
N SER A 250 -2.20 -24.09 -3.76
CA SER A 250 -3.23 -23.13 -4.14
C SER A 250 -3.98 -22.71 -2.88
N ASP A 251 -3.90 -21.43 -2.53
CA ASP A 251 -4.83 -20.88 -1.55
C ASP A 251 -6.22 -20.99 -2.17
N GLU A 252 -7.20 -21.47 -1.39
CA GLU A 252 -8.59 -21.61 -1.84
C GLU A 252 -9.18 -20.23 -2.20
N TYR A 253 -8.50 -19.14 -1.79
CA TYR A 253 -8.87 -17.73 -2.05
C TYR A 253 -8.14 -17.03 -3.21
N ASP A 254 -7.13 -17.64 -3.86
CA ASP A 254 -6.38 -16.98 -4.95
C ASP A 254 -6.47 -17.74 -6.29
N PRO A 255 -7.61 -17.70 -6.99
CA PRO A 255 -7.79 -18.34 -8.30
C PRO A 255 -7.12 -17.59 -9.46
N TYR A 256 -6.36 -16.52 -9.21
CA TYR A 256 -5.88 -15.62 -10.28
C TYR A 256 -4.38 -15.71 -10.60
N ARG A 257 -3.59 -16.50 -9.87
CA ARG A 257 -2.18 -16.74 -10.24
C ARG A 257 -2.05 -17.57 -11.51
N LYS A 258 -1.86 -16.89 -12.65
CA LYS A 258 -1.41 -17.51 -13.91
C LYS A 258 0.12 -17.43 -14.02
N PRO A 259 0.82 -18.51 -14.41
CA PRO A 259 2.22 -18.41 -14.81
C PRO A 259 2.33 -17.57 -16.09
N LEU A 260 3.00 -16.43 -16.02
CA LEU A 260 3.05 -15.47 -17.13
C LEU A 260 4.20 -15.77 -18.10
N HIS A 261 3.87 -15.74 -19.39
CA HIS A 261 4.79 -15.97 -20.49
C HIS A 261 5.55 -14.68 -20.85
N ARG A 262 6.80 -14.79 -21.31
CA ARG A 262 7.74 -13.68 -21.63
C ARG A 262 7.27 -12.59 -22.61
N HIS A 263 6.08 -12.71 -23.21
CA HIS A 263 5.54 -11.74 -24.15
C HIS A 263 4.34 -10.95 -23.58
N HIS A 264 3.91 -11.24 -22.35
CA HIS A 264 2.94 -10.41 -21.63
C HIS A 264 3.54 -9.11 -21.06
N TYR A 265 4.85 -8.88 -21.26
CA TYR A 265 5.53 -7.63 -20.88
C TYR A 265 5.00 -6.38 -21.60
N GLN A 266 4.31 -6.53 -22.74
CA GLN A 266 3.84 -5.39 -23.53
C GLN A 266 2.46 -4.85 -23.12
N PHE A 267 1.68 -5.63 -22.37
CA PHE A 267 0.35 -5.19 -21.95
C PHE A 267 0.01 -5.76 -20.57
N LEU A 268 -0.10 -4.86 -19.60
CA LEU A 268 -0.94 -4.97 -18.38
C LEU A 268 -0.42 -5.56 -17.07
N GLU A 269 0.80 -6.06 -16.95
CA GLU A 269 1.35 -6.41 -15.62
C GLU A 269 2.85 -6.15 -15.56
N ALA A 270 3.29 -4.92 -15.87
CA ALA A 270 4.66 -4.57 -15.54
C ALA A 270 4.80 -4.60 -14.01
N PRO A 271 5.73 -5.40 -13.46
CA PRO A 271 5.91 -5.49 -12.03
C PRO A 271 6.32 -4.13 -11.46
N SER A 272 6.03 -3.95 -10.19
CA SER A 272 6.57 -2.84 -9.41
C SER A 272 8.09 -2.71 -9.63
N PHE A 273 8.59 -1.49 -9.82
CA PHE A 273 10.01 -1.24 -10.13
C PHE A 273 10.77 -0.64 -8.96
N ARG A 274 12.09 -0.88 -8.93
CA ARG A 274 13.03 -0.28 -7.98
C ARG A 274 13.85 0.80 -8.65
N ILE A 275 14.42 1.69 -7.84
CA ILE A 275 15.27 2.78 -8.31
C ILE A 275 16.66 2.69 -7.69
N VAL A 276 17.66 3.06 -8.47
CA VAL A 276 19.08 3.10 -8.08
C VAL A 276 19.55 4.56 -8.14
N LYS A 277 20.43 4.94 -7.21
CA LYS A 277 21.09 6.26 -7.25
C LYS A 277 21.97 6.36 -8.50
N THR A 278 21.87 7.49 -9.21
CA THR A 278 22.78 7.87 -10.30
C THR A 278 24.15 8.24 -9.79
#